data_AF-X1QZ19-F1
#
_entry.id   AF-X1QZ19-F1
#
_cell.length_a   1.000
_cell.length_b   1.000
_cell.length_c   1.000
_cell.angle_alpha   90.00
_cell.angle_beta   90.00
_cell.angle_gamma   90.00
#
_symmetry.space_group_name_H-M   'P 1'
#
loop_
_entity.id
_entity.type
_entity.pdbx_description
1 polymer ?
#
loop_
_entity_poly.entity_id
_entity_poly.type
_entity_poly.pdbx_seq_one_letter_code
_entity_poly.pdbx_strand_id
1 'polypeptide(L)'
;MVVTKKISLQTKGECDIIDITPQVEQQVAETNINSGTVTVFVAGSTAGISIIEFESGLLSDFHNMWERNVPKNIPYNHDRRWGDGNGYS
;
A
#
# COMPACT_ATOMS: atom_id res chain seq x y z
N MET A 1 10.42 12.34 -21.81
CA MET A 1 9.61 11.13 -22.15
C MET A 1 8.90 10.70 -20.87
N VAL A 2 7.63 10.33 -20.95
CA VAL A 2 6.85 9.82 -19.80
C VAL A 2 6.32 8.45 -20.17
N VAL A 3 6.52 7.47 -19.29
CA VAL A 3 6.03 6.10 -19.44
C VAL A 3 5.12 5.80 -18.25
N THR A 4 3.92 5.32 -18.53
CA THR A 4 2.95 4.91 -17.50
C THR A 4 2.73 3.40 -17.62
N LYS A 5 2.95 2.68 -16.52
CA LYS A 5 2.70 1.24 -16.42
C LYS A 5 1.73 0.94 -15.27
N LYS A 6 1.23 -0.29 -15.19
CA LYS A 6 0.30 -0.75 -14.15
C LYS A 6 0.81 -2.02 -13.50
N ILE A 7 0.75 -2.08 -12.18
CA ILE A 7 1.00 -3.28 -11.37
C ILE A 7 -0.33 -3.65 -10.74
N SER A 8 -0.77 -4.90 -10.92
CA SER A 8 -2.00 -5.43 -10.32
C SER A 8 -1.62 -6.39 -9.20
N LEU A 9 -2.23 -6.22 -8.02
CA LEU A 9 -1.98 -7.03 -6.84
C LEU A 9 -3.30 -7.57 -6.29
N GLN A 10 -3.24 -8.75 -5.69
CA GLN A 10 -4.32 -9.29 -4.86
C GLN A 10 -3.82 -9.31 -3.43
N THR A 11 -4.56 -8.68 -2.52
CA THR A 11 -4.24 -8.61 -1.10
C THR A 11 -5.12 -9.56 -0.31
N LYS A 12 -4.66 -9.97 0.86
CA LYS A 12 -5.46 -10.75 1.82
C LYS A 12 -6.36 -9.85 2.70
N GLY A 13 -6.30 -8.52 2.53
CA GLY A 13 -6.93 -7.56 3.44
C GLY A 13 -6.17 -7.40 4.76
N GLU A 14 -6.76 -6.70 5.72
CA GLU A 14 -6.27 -6.67 7.12
C GLU A 14 -4.84 -6.13 7.31
N CYS A 15 -4.42 -5.12 6.52
CA CYS A 15 -3.06 -4.58 6.49
C CYS A 15 -2.01 -5.60 5.97
N ASP A 16 -2.34 -6.28 4.86
CA ASP A 16 -1.38 -7.10 4.09
C ASP A 16 -0.26 -6.22 3.51
N ILE A 17 0.99 -6.48 3.91
CA ILE A 17 2.15 -5.70 3.48
C ILE A 17 2.88 -6.49 2.39
N ILE A 18 2.87 -5.96 1.17
CA ILE A 18 3.42 -6.61 -0.03
C ILE A 18 4.63 -5.81 -0.50
N ASP A 19 5.79 -6.46 -0.62
CA ASP A 19 6.93 -5.87 -1.31
C ASP A 19 6.65 -5.79 -2.81
N ILE A 20 6.66 -4.57 -3.33
CA ILE A 20 6.45 -4.27 -4.75
C ILE A 20 7.74 -3.82 -5.45
N THR A 21 8.86 -3.80 -4.73
CA THR A 21 10.17 -3.37 -5.25
C THR A 21 10.55 -4.15 -6.52
N PRO A 22 10.45 -5.50 -6.55
CA PRO A 22 10.79 -6.27 -7.75
C PRO A 22 9.93 -5.91 -8.97
N GLN A 23 8.64 -5.66 -8.76
CA GLN A 23 7.70 -5.28 -9.81
C GLN A 23 8.02 -3.89 -10.36
N VAL A 24 8.33 -2.93 -9.48
CA VAL A 24 8.74 -1.57 -9.88
C VAL A 24 10.05 -1.60 -10.66
N GLU A 25 11.06 -2.33 -10.17
CA GLU A 25 12.34 -2.52 -10.86
C GLU A 25 12.16 -3.10 -12.26
N GLN A 26 11.35 -4.15 -12.39
CA GLN A 26 11.02 -4.73 -13.69
C GLN A 26 10.36 -3.69 -14.62
N GLN A 27 9.36 -2.95 -14.13
CA GLN A 27 8.66 -1.95 -14.95
C GLN A 27 9.61 -0.84 -15.44
N VAL A 28 10.59 -0.45 -14.63
CA VAL A 28 11.61 0.57 -14.98
C VAL A 28 12.63 0.02 -15.97
N ALA A 29 13.12 -1.21 -15.76
CA ALA A 29 14.11 -1.88 -16.61
C ALA A 29 13.61 -2.11 -18.05
N GLU A 30 12.30 -2.27 -18.22
CA GLU A 30 11.64 -2.36 -19.53
C GLU A 30 11.50 -1.01 -20.26
N THR A 31 11.95 0.09 -19.67
CA THR A 31 11.95 1.42 -20.30
C THR A 31 13.32 1.77 -20.88
N ASN A 32 13.36 2.73 -21.80
CA ASN A 32 14.61 3.32 -22.30
C ASN A 32 15.04 4.57 -21.50
N ILE A 33 14.57 4.72 -20.25
CA ILE A 33 14.85 5.89 -19.39
C ILE A 33 16.02 5.56 -18.47
N ASN A 34 17.15 6.24 -18.67
CA ASN A 34 18.36 6.03 -17.85
C ASN A 34 18.50 7.01 -16.67
N SER A 35 17.72 8.10 -16.66
CA SER A 35 17.73 9.11 -15.60
C SER A 35 16.38 9.81 -15.54
N GLY A 36 15.83 9.95 -14.33
CA GLY A 36 14.53 10.56 -14.11
C GLY A 36 13.97 10.22 -12.73
N THR A 37 12.65 10.34 -12.60
CA THR A 37 11.90 10.07 -11.37
C THR A 37 10.83 9.02 -11.61
N VAL A 38 10.64 8.13 -10.65
CA VAL A 38 9.51 7.18 -10.63
C VAL A 38 8.46 7.69 -9.66
N THR A 39 7.21 7.72 -10.09
CA THR A 39 6.06 7.98 -9.21
C THR A 39 5.25 6.72 -9.08
N VAL A 40 5.10 6.21 -7.86
CA VAL A 40 4.24 5.07 -7.55
C VAL A 40 2.96 5.61 -6.92
N PHE A 41 1.82 5.22 -7.48
CA PHE A 41 0.51 5.71 -7.05
C PHE A 41 -0.47 4.55 -6.97
N VAL A 42 -1.20 4.47 -5.86
CA VAL A 42 -2.30 3.53 -5.67
C VAL A 42 -3.62 4.24 -5.92
N ALA A 43 -4.41 3.70 -6.85
CA ALA A 43 -5.74 4.23 -7.16
C ALA A 43 -6.76 3.65 -6.18
N GLY A 44 -7.02 4.36 -5.08
CA GLY A 44 -7.97 3.96 -4.04
C GLY A 44 -7.73 4.74 -2.75
N SER A 45 -8.67 4.63 -1.79
CA SER A 45 -8.57 5.31 -0.49
C SER A 45 -8.21 4.39 0.67
N THR A 46 -8.19 3.08 0.46
CA THR A 46 -8.02 2.05 1.52
C THR A 46 -6.70 1.29 1.40
N ALA A 47 -5.70 1.90 0.76
CA ALA A 47 -4.38 1.35 0.56
C ALA A 47 -3.34 2.48 0.51
N GLY A 48 -2.12 2.19 0.96
CA GLY A 48 -1.02 3.14 0.98
C GLY A 48 0.24 2.59 0.31
N ILE A 49 1.15 3.50 -0.04
CA ILE A 49 2.51 3.18 -0.47
C ILE A 49 3.46 3.70 0.62
N SER A 50 4.38 2.86 1.08
CA SER A 50 5.40 3.22 2.05
C SER A 50 6.76 2.70 1.59
N ILE A 51 7.82 3.26 2.16
CA ILE A 51 9.19 2.77 2.02
C ILE A 51 9.63 2.36 3.42
N ILE A 52 9.94 1.08 3.59
CA ILE A 52 10.34 0.48 4.86
C ILE A 52 11.28 -0.68 4.58
N GLU A 53 12.16 -1.02 5.53
CA GLU A 53 12.94 -2.25 5.44
C GLU A 53 12.01 -3.47 5.52
N PHE A 54 12.13 -4.37 4.54
CA PHE A 54 11.24 -5.53 4.42
C PHE A 54 11.75 -6.71 5.28
N GLU A 55 11.84 -6.48 6.58
CA GLU A 55 12.25 -7.45 7.59
C GLU A 55 11.04 -7.86 8.45
N SER A 56 10.88 -9.15 8.73
CA SER A 56 9.63 -9.68 9.29
C SER A 56 9.27 -9.13 10.68
N GLY A 57 10.27 -8.84 11.52
CA GLY A 57 10.08 -8.15 12.81
C GLY A 57 9.53 -6.74 12.62
N LEU A 58 10.17 -5.93 11.76
CA LEU A 58 9.72 -4.56 11.49
C LEU A 58 8.34 -4.52 10.84
N LEU A 59 8.03 -5.47 9.95
CA LEU A 59 6.69 -5.59 9.36
C LEU A 59 5.63 -5.89 10.43
N SER A 60 5.96 -6.72 11.43
CA SER A 60 5.08 -6.98 12.57
C SER A 60 4.90 -5.73 13.44
N ASP A 61 5.98 -5.00 13.72
CA ASP A 61 5.92 -3.74 14.48
C ASP A 61 5.06 -2.68 13.77
N PHE A 62 5.19 -2.59 12.44
CA PHE A 62 4.41 -1.67 11.61
C PHE A 62 2.92 -2.04 11.60
N HIS A 63 2.59 -3.33 11.46
CA HIS A 63 1.21 -3.82 11.58
C HIS A 63 0.62 -3.50 12.96
N ASN A 64 1.34 -3.80 14.03
CA ASN A 64 0.92 -3.52 15.40
C ASN A 64 0.74 -2.01 15.67
N MET A 65 1.52 -1.15 15.01
CA MET A 65 1.34 0.31 15.09
C MET A 65 -0.03 0.72 14.53
N TRP A 66 -0.47 0.17 13.40
CA TRP A 66 -1.77 0.48 12.82
C TRP A 66 -2.91 0.03 13.74
N GLU A 67 -2.85 -1.17 14.30
CA GLU A 67 -3.87 -1.65 15.24
C GLU A 67 -3.98 -0.77 16.50
N ARG A 68 -2.89 -0.12 16.94
CA ARG A 68 -2.93 0.83 18.07
C ARG A 68 -3.49 2.20 17.69
N ASN A 69 -3.12 2.72 16.52
CA ASN A 69 -3.46 4.10 16.12
C ASN A 69 -4.80 4.20 15.39
N VAL A 70 -5.15 3.17 14.63
CA VAL A 70 -6.36 3.07 13.79
C VAL A 70 -7.01 1.70 14.01
N PRO A 71 -7.48 1.41 15.25
CA PRO A 71 -7.98 0.09 15.62
C PRO A 71 -9.23 -0.30 14.82
N LYS A 72 -9.35 -1.57 14.44
CA LYS A 72 -10.51 -2.08 13.67
C LYS A 72 -11.77 -2.28 14.52
N ASN A 73 -11.61 -2.45 15.83
CA ASN A 73 -12.67 -2.85 16.75
C ASN A 73 -13.36 -1.67 17.46
N ILE A 74 -13.35 -0.48 16.86
CA ILE A 74 -14.04 0.70 17.36
C ILE A 74 -15.05 1.21 16.32
N PRO A 75 -16.11 1.91 16.75
CA PRO A 75 -17.06 2.49 15.81
C PRO A 75 -16.45 3.68 15.06
N TYR A 76 -16.41 3.61 13.72
CA TYR A 76 -16.11 4.76 12.87
C TYR A 76 -17.39 5.45 12.41
N ASN A 77 -17.40 6.78 12.41
CA ASN A 77 -18.52 7.54 11.87
C ASN A 77 -18.70 7.32 10.36
N HIS A 78 -17.61 6.98 9.66
CA HIS A 78 -17.63 6.58 8.25
C HIS A 78 -18.63 5.43 8.00
N ASP A 79 -18.55 4.38 8.82
CA ASP A 79 -19.38 3.18 8.69
C ASP A 79 -20.88 3.48 8.88
N ARG A 80 -21.24 4.55 9.60
CA ARG A 80 -22.65 4.90 9.85
C ARG A 80 -23.42 5.30 8.59
N ARG A 81 -22.72 5.74 7.53
CA ARG A 81 -23.37 6.21 6.31
C ARG A 81 -23.82 5.06 5.42
N TRP A 82 -23.01 4.01 5.29
CA TRP A 82 -23.19 2.94 4.30
C TRP A 82 -22.97 1.52 4.83
N GLY A 83 -22.44 1.36 6.05
CA GLY A 83 -22.11 0.05 6.62
C GLY A 83 -20.86 -0.59 6.03
N ASP A 84 -19.97 0.20 5.42
CA ASP A 84 -18.81 -0.28 4.66
C ASP A 84 -17.79 -1.04 5.53
N GLY A 85 -17.67 -0.70 6.82
CA GLY A 85 -16.83 -1.41 7.78
C GLY A 85 -15.33 -1.24 7.52
N ASN A 86 -14.94 -0.23 6.76
CA ASN A 86 -13.58 0.07 6.33
C ASN A 86 -13.09 1.43 6.83
N GLY A 87 -13.75 2.04 7.82
CA GLY A 87 -13.34 3.35 8.36
C GLY A 87 -11.94 3.39 8.97
N TYR A 88 -11.34 2.23 9.23
CA TYR A 88 -9.96 2.08 9.70
C TYR A 88 -8.92 2.01 8.56
N SER A 89 -9.37 1.82 7.31
CA SER A 89 -8.53 1.55 6.14
C SER A 89 -8.07 2.81 5.41
#